data_AF-A0A848TIT0-F1
#
_entry.id   AF-A0A848TIT0-F1
#
_cell.length_a   1.000
_cell.length_b   1.000
_cell.length_c   1.000
_cell.angle_alpha   90.00
_cell.angle_beta   90.00
_cell.angle_gamma   90.00
#
_symmetry.space_group_name_H-M   'P 1'
#
loop_
_entity.id
_entity.type
_entity.pdbx_description
1 polymer ?
#
loop_
_entity_poly.entity_id
_entity_poly.type
_entity_poly.pdbx_seq_one_letter_code
_entity_poly.pdbx_strand_id
1 'polypeptide(L)' 'MTTYEKNFTTDEYQRRIGKTRKAMSAKGLDAIFVSDPSNMSWLTGYDGW' A
#
# COMPACT_ATOMS: atom_id res chain seq x y z
N MET A 1 7.41 11.33 -21.25
CA MET A 1 6.64 11.07 -20.02
C MET A 1 6.17 9.65 -20.07
N THR A 2 6.70 8.76 -19.23
CA THR A 2 6.13 7.42 -19.06
C THR A 2 4.83 7.57 -18.29
N THR A 3 3.71 7.33 -18.97
CA THR A 3 2.39 7.25 -18.32
C THR A 3 2.33 5.95 -17.53
N TYR A 4 2.49 6.04 -16.21
CA TYR A 4 2.17 4.93 -15.31
C TYR A 4 0.65 4.79 -15.25
N GLU A 5 0.12 3.69 -15.79
CA GLU A 5 -1.27 3.31 -15.57
C GLU A 5 -1.39 2.61 -14.21
N LYS A 6 -2.24 3.15 -13.34
CA LYS A 6 -2.56 2.54 -12.06
C LYS A 6 -3.57 1.41 -12.26
N ASN A 7 -3.26 0.23 -11.72
CA ASN A 7 -4.20 -0.90 -11.69
C ASN A 7 -5.50 -0.61 -10.92
N PHE A 8 -5.49 0.37 -10.02
CA PHE A 8 -6.66 0.76 -9.22
C PHE A 8 -6.74 2.28 -9.08
N THR A 9 -7.93 2.79 -8.73
CA THR A 9 -8.13 4.22 -8.47
C THR A 9 -7.31 4.70 -7.27
N THR A 10 -7.03 6.00 -7.22
CA THR A 10 -6.36 6.61 -6.06
C THR A 10 -7.14 6.36 -4.76
N ASP A 11 -8.47 6.44 -4.80
CA ASP A 11 -9.32 6.22 -3.62
C ASP A 11 -9.22 4.80 -3.08
N GLU A 12 -9.09 3.80 -3.96
CA GLU A 12 -8.88 2.42 -3.55
C GLU A 12 -7.55 2.26 -2.80
N TYR A 13 -6.45 2.86 -3.28
CA TYR A 13 -5.19 2.85 -2.54
C TYR A 13 -5.27 3.58 -1.20
N GLN A 14 -5.97 4.72 -1.13
CA GLN A 14 -6.18 5.43 0.13
C GLN A 14 -6.97 4.57 1.14
N ARG A 15 -7.98 3.83 0.67
CA ARG A 15 -8.73 2.89 1.49
C ARG A 15 -7.84 1.78 2.05
N ARG A 16 -6.94 1.22 1.23
CA ARG A 16 -5.96 0.20 1.63
C ARG A 16 -4.99 0.72 2.70
N ILE A 17 -4.42 1.90 2.48
CA ILE A 17 -3.55 2.59 3.45
C ILE A 17 -4.29 2.84 4.77
N GLY A 18 -5.54 3.30 4.71
CA GLY A 18 -6.39 3.51 5.89
C GLY A 18 -6.62 2.23 6.71
N LYS A 19 -6.88 1.10 6.04
CA LYS A 19 -7.00 -0.22 6.71
C LYS A 19 -5.70 -0.62 7.41
N THR A 20 -4.56 -0.48 6.74
CA THR A 20 -3.25 -0.81 7.30
C THR A 20 -2.93 0.07 8.51
N ARG A 21 -3.11 1.39 8.40
CA ARG A 21 -2.87 2.32 9.52
C ARG A 21 -3.79 2.05 10.71
N LYS A 22 -5.06 1.70 10.49
CA LYS A 22 -5.97 1.31 11.57
C LYS A 22 -5.47 0.06 12.30
N ALA A 23 -4.99 -0.94 11.56
CA ALA A 23 -4.41 -2.16 12.15
C ALA A 23 -3.09 -1.88 12.89
N MET A 24 -2.24 -0.99 12.37
CA MET A 24 -1.01 -0.54 13.04
C MET A 24 -1.33 0.17 14.36
N SER A 25 -2.27 1.12 14.35
CA SER A 25 -2.69 1.87 15.54
C SER A 25 -3.27 0.94 16.61
N ALA A 26 -4.10 -0.04 16.23
CA ALA A 26 -4.63 -1.05 17.15
C ALA A 26 -3.55 -1.91 17.82
N LYS A 27 -2.35 -2.00 17.22
CA LYS A 27 -1.19 -2.74 17.74
C LYS A 27 -0.13 -1.82 18.38
N GLY A 28 -0.37 -0.51 18.46
CA GLY A 28 0.61 0.44 18.98
C GLY A 28 1.87 0.57 18.12
N LEU A 29 1.75 0.39 16.80
CA LEU A 29 2.86 0.49 15.85
C LEU A 29 2.91 1.87 15.19
N ASP A 30 4.04 2.57 15.32
CA ASP A 30 4.27 3.85 14.64
C ASP A 30 4.70 3.68 13.18
N ALA A 31 5.37 2.56 12.87
CA ALA A 31 5.86 2.23 11.54
C ALA A 31 5.84 0.72 11.29
N ILE A 32 5.87 0.33 10.01
CA ILE A 32 6.05 -1.05 9.56
C ILE A 32 7.11 -1.10 8.46
N PHE A 33 7.84 -2.21 8.40
CA PHE A 33 8.70 -2.55 7.28
C PHE A 33 8.00 -3.63 6.44
N VAL A 34 7.78 -3.35 5.16
CA VAL A 34 7.05 -4.25 4.25
C VAL A 34 8.07 -4.92 3.34
N SER A 35 8.31 -6.21 3.57
CA SER A 35 9.28 -7.03 2.80
C SER A 35 8.62 -7.97 1.80
N ASP A 36 7.34 -8.28 1.98
CA ASP A 36 6.60 -9.13 1.05
C ASP A 36 6.24 -8.33 -0.21
N PRO A 37 6.66 -8.77 -1.42
CA PRO A 37 6.38 -8.07 -2.67
C PRO A 37 4.88 -7.88 -2.94
N SER A 38 4.05 -8.85 -2.53
CA SER A 38 2.60 -8.76 -2.69
C SER A 38 2.01 -7.62 -1.86
N ASN A 39 2.46 -7.44 -0.63
CA ASN A 39 2.07 -6.32 0.24
C ASN A 39 2.58 -4.98 -0.27
N MET A 40 3.80 -4.94 -0.83
CA MET A 40 4.32 -3.74 -1.49
C MET A 40 3.40 -3.34 -2.65
N SER A 41 3.10 -4.28 -3.55
CA SER A 41 2.19 -4.07 -4.68
C SER A 41 0.79 -3.64 -4.23
N TRP A 42 0.25 -4.31 -3.21
CA TRP A 42 -1.09 -3.99 -2.69
C TRP A 42 -1.20 -2.57 -2.14
N LEU A 43 -0.15 -2.09 -1.44
CA LEU A 43 -0.11 -0.76 -0.81
C LEU A 43 0.19 0.37 -1.80
N THR A 44 1.05 0.13 -2.78
CA THR A 44 1.66 1.20 -3.59
C THR A 44 1.37 1.10 -5.08
N GLY A 45 0.89 -0.05 -5.55
CA GLY A 45 0.80 -0.37 -6.96
C GLY A 45 2.15 -0.68 -7.61
N TYR A 46 3.20 -0.88 -6.81
CA TYR A 46 4.50 -1.35 -7.27
C TYR A 46 4.37 -2.72 -7.95
N ASP A 47 4.99 -2.85 -9.11
CA ASP A 47 5.13 -4.11 -9.81
C ASP A 47 6.54 -4.14 -10.42
N GLY A 48 7.20 -5.28 -10.32
CA GLY A 48 8.61 -5.41 -10.66
C GLY A 48 9.19 -6.72 -10.14
N TRP A 49 9.99 -7.37 -11.00
CA TRP A 49 10.75 -8.57 -10.69
C TRP A 49 12.16 -8.21 -10.22
#